data_AF-A0A2G6DSJ2-F1
#
_entry.id   AF-A0A2G6DSJ2-F1
#
_cell.length_a   1.000
_cell.length_b   1.000
_cell.length_c   1.000
_cell.angle_alpha   90.00
_cell.angle_beta   90.00
_cell.angle_gamma   90.00
#
_symmetry.space_group_name_H-M   'P 1'
#
loop_
_entity.id
_entity.type
_entity.pdbx_description
1 polymer ?
#
loop_
_entity_poly.entity_id
_entity_poly.type
_entity_poly.pdbx_seq_one_letter_code
_entity_poly.pdbx_strand_id
1 'polypeptide(L)'
;MIRYFESLFLGPLIACTALIIQVFLSIFAEIFFAYDFTFQNSIQYGISIVFMFFLINALIEEVLRYIIIKKRIIIYTSDSSSLNVIIVHGILLGCGFWLFELFLTYFKTPSLDEITSSLFITLIIHIISSIFLLHFIKKQTTIPDFVFVLLTVLIHTIGNGVLYFFVI
;
A
#
# COMPACT_ATOMS: atom_id res chain seq x y z
N MET A 1 -15.41 18.98 7.20
CA MET A 1 -14.23 19.48 6.44
C MET A 1 -12.90 19.01 7.06
N ILE A 2 -12.63 19.28 8.34
CA ILE A 2 -11.37 18.88 9.02
C ILE A 2 -11.09 17.36 8.92
N ARG A 3 -12.10 16.52 9.17
CA ARG A 3 -11.98 15.04 9.09
C ARG A 3 -11.63 14.50 7.70
N TYR A 4 -12.04 15.19 6.64
CA TYR A 4 -11.70 14.82 5.25
C TYR A 4 -10.23 15.09 4.97
N PHE A 5 -9.72 16.26 5.39
CA PHE A 5 -8.29 16.55 5.31
C PHE A 5 -7.47 15.56 6.13
N GLU A 6 -7.91 15.24 7.35
CA GLU A 6 -7.23 14.24 8.18
C GLU A 6 -7.13 12.88 7.45
N SER A 7 -8.19 12.45 6.78
CA SER A 7 -8.18 11.20 6.00
C SER A 7 -7.18 11.21 4.85
N LEU A 8 -7.08 12.35 4.15
CA LEU A 8 -6.08 12.54 3.10
C LEU A 8 -4.65 12.47 3.66
N PHE A 9 -4.37 13.15 4.78
CA PHE A 9 -3.03 13.21 5.40
C PHE A 9 -2.61 11.90 6.09
N LEU A 10 -3.55 11.05 6.49
CA LEU A 10 -3.22 9.72 7.00
C LEU A 10 -2.56 8.84 5.93
N GLY A 11 -2.89 9.03 4.65
CA GLY A 11 -2.29 8.27 3.54
C GLY A 11 -0.76 8.45 3.46
N PRO A 12 -0.23 9.67 3.25
CA PRO A 12 1.21 9.92 3.20
C PRO A 12 1.93 9.53 4.49
N LEU A 13 1.29 9.72 5.65
CA LEU A 13 1.89 9.33 6.93
C LEU A 13 2.15 7.82 6.99
N ILE A 14 1.17 7.02 6.55
CA ILE A 14 1.30 5.56 6.52
C ILE A 14 2.32 5.13 5.47
N ALA A 15 2.25 5.69 4.26
CA ALA A 15 3.18 5.38 3.19
C ALA A 15 4.64 5.70 3.58
N CYS A 16 4.87 6.84 4.24
CA CYS A 16 6.18 7.20 4.80
C CYS A 16 6.64 6.21 5.88
N THR A 17 5.74 5.80 6.78
CA THR A 17 6.04 4.79 7.81
C THR A 17 6.39 3.44 7.17
N ALA A 18 5.63 3.01 6.16
CA ALA A 18 5.89 1.79 5.42
C ALA A 18 7.27 1.81 4.75
N LEU A 19 7.61 2.92 4.07
CA LEU A 19 8.90 3.12 3.45
C LEU A 19 10.05 3.00 4.46
N ILE A 20 9.93 3.62 5.64
CA ILE A 20 10.95 3.52 6.69
C ILE A 20 11.16 2.06 7.10
N ILE A 21 10.09 1.32 7.35
CA ILE A 21 10.18 -0.11 7.72
C ILE A 21 10.83 -0.92 6.60
N GLN A 22 10.46 -0.66 5.34
CA GLN A 22 11.04 -1.34 4.18
C GLN A 22 12.55 -1.06 4.05
N VAL A 23 12.98 0.19 4.24
CA VAL A 23 14.40 0.56 4.22
C VAL A 23 15.16 -0.19 5.32
N PHE A 24 14.63 -0.24 6.54
CA PHE A 24 15.24 -1.01 7.63
C PHE A 24 15.33 -2.51 7.31
N LEU A 25 14.28 -3.11 6.74
CA LEU A 25 14.27 -4.52 6.36
C LEU A 25 15.28 -4.81 5.24
N SER A 26 15.41 -3.92 4.26
CA SER A 26 16.40 -4.06 3.17
C SER A 26 17.83 -4.00 3.70
N ILE A 27 18.14 -3.03 4.57
CA ILE A 27 19.46 -2.92 5.21
C ILE A 27 19.76 -4.17 6.04
N PHE A 28 18.79 -4.65 6.81
CA PHE A 28 18.96 -5.85 7.63
C PHE A 28 19.17 -7.10 6.77
N ALA A 29 18.39 -7.26 5.70
CA ALA A 29 18.58 -8.34 4.74
C ALA A 29 19.98 -8.30 4.13
N GLU A 30 20.45 -7.14 3.67
CA GLU A 30 21.78 -6.99 3.10
C GLU A 30 22.89 -7.37 4.09
N ILE A 31 22.80 -6.95 5.35
CA ILE A 31 23.76 -7.30 6.41
C ILE A 31 23.80 -8.83 6.66
N PHE A 32 22.64 -9.48 6.68
CA PHE A 32 22.53 -10.92 6.94
C PHE A 32 22.96 -11.77 5.74
N PHE A 33 22.58 -11.38 4.52
CA PHE A 33 22.96 -12.09 3.29
C PHE A 33 24.40 -11.81 2.87
N ALA A 34 25.00 -10.68 3.27
CA ALA A 34 26.44 -10.45 3.10
C ALA A 34 27.30 -11.43 3.92
N TYR A 35 26.71 -12.09 4.93
CA TYR A 35 27.40 -13.06 5.78
C TYR A 35 27.31 -14.51 5.28
N ASP A 36 26.40 -14.78 4.34
CA ASP A 36 26.09 -16.14 3.91
C ASP A 36 25.60 -16.08 2.46
N PHE A 37 26.48 -16.25 1.46
CA PHE A 37 26.21 -16.93 0.18
C PHE A 37 27.32 -16.70 -0.89
N THR A 38 28.13 -17.74 -1.10
CA THR A 38 28.67 -18.11 -2.42
C THR A 38 27.53 -18.61 -3.31
N PHE A 39 27.13 -17.86 -4.34
CA PHE A 39 25.92 -18.12 -5.14
C PHE A 39 26.18 -19.03 -6.37
N GLN A 40 25.47 -20.16 -6.45
CA GLN A 40 25.19 -20.90 -7.70
C GLN A 40 23.67 -20.85 -7.98
N ASN A 41 23.30 -20.53 -9.22
CA ASN A 41 21.95 -20.31 -9.80
C ASN A 41 21.33 -18.90 -9.59
N SER A 42 21.70 -17.93 -10.42
CA SER A 42 21.38 -16.50 -10.25
C SER A 42 20.01 -16.03 -10.78
N ILE A 43 19.37 -16.74 -11.71
CA ILE A 43 18.19 -16.19 -12.43
C ILE A 43 16.87 -16.52 -11.75
N GLN A 44 16.65 -17.79 -11.35
CA GLN A 44 15.40 -18.21 -10.70
C GLN A 44 15.27 -17.63 -9.28
N TYR A 45 16.39 -17.39 -8.60
CA TYR A 45 16.43 -16.71 -7.31
C TYR A 45 16.12 -15.20 -7.44
N GLY A 46 16.55 -14.54 -8.52
CA GLY A 46 16.27 -13.11 -8.74
C GLY A 46 14.78 -12.78 -8.83
N ILE A 47 14.02 -13.55 -9.62
CA ILE A 47 12.56 -13.35 -9.77
C ILE A 47 11.83 -13.63 -8.44
N SER A 48 12.26 -14.67 -7.71
CA SER A 48 11.76 -15.01 -6.38
C SER A 48 11.94 -13.86 -5.38
N ILE A 49 13.12 -13.22 -5.38
CA ILE A 49 13.45 -12.11 -4.47
C ILE A 49 12.63 -10.86 -4.79
N VAL A 50 12.46 -10.51 -6.07
CA VAL A 50 11.64 -9.36 -6.49
C VAL A 50 10.17 -9.56 -6.08
N PHE A 51 9.62 -10.77 -6.29
CA PHE A 51 8.26 -11.08 -5.87
C PHE A 51 8.10 -11.04 -4.34
N MET A 52 9.05 -11.60 -3.59
CA MET A 52 9.10 -11.49 -2.12
C MET A 52 9.09 -10.03 -1.67
N PHE A 53 9.86 -9.16 -2.34
CA PHE A 53 9.90 -7.75 -2.02
C PHE A 53 8.55 -7.07 -2.23
N PHE A 54 7.87 -7.31 -3.36
CA PHE A 54 6.52 -6.77 -3.59
C PHE A 54 5.50 -7.26 -2.56
N LEU A 55 5.58 -8.54 -2.19
CA LEU A 55 4.69 -9.11 -1.19
C LEU A 55 4.91 -8.48 0.19
N ILE A 56 6.16 -8.33 0.63
CA ILE A 56 6.50 -7.71 1.91
C ILE A 56 6.08 -6.24 1.91
N ASN A 57 6.32 -5.52 0.81
CA ASN A 57 5.89 -4.12 0.63
C ASN A 57 4.37 -3.99 0.83
N ALA A 58 3.60 -4.76 0.04
CA ALA A 58 2.15 -4.78 0.11
C ALA A 58 1.65 -5.18 1.51
N LEU A 59 2.27 -6.18 2.14
CA LEU A 59 1.92 -6.60 3.50
C LEU A 59 2.08 -5.47 4.51
N ILE A 60 3.24 -4.81 4.52
CA ILE A 60 3.52 -3.72 5.46
C ILE A 60 2.52 -2.58 5.27
N GLU A 61 2.30 -2.15 4.04
CA GLU A 61 1.39 -1.05 3.75
C GLU A 61 -0.05 -1.35 4.14
N GLU A 62 -0.60 -2.49 3.74
CA GLU A 62 -1.98 -2.83 4.02
C GLU A 62 -2.22 -3.11 5.51
N VAL A 63 -1.24 -3.70 6.22
CA VAL A 63 -1.32 -3.88 7.67
C VAL A 63 -1.33 -2.54 8.39
N LEU A 64 -0.42 -1.62 8.05
CA LEU A 64 -0.39 -0.29 8.64
C LEU A 64 -1.67 0.49 8.34
N ARG A 65 -2.19 0.36 7.11
CA ARG A 65 -3.46 0.96 6.71
C ARG A 65 -4.61 0.45 7.57
N TYR A 66 -4.71 -0.86 7.72
CA TYR A 66 -5.70 -1.48 8.61
C TYR A 66 -5.59 -0.97 10.05
N ILE A 67 -4.37 -0.92 10.62
CA ILE A 67 -4.14 -0.43 11.98
C ILE A 67 -4.65 1.00 12.14
N ILE A 68 -4.32 1.89 11.19
CA ILE A 68 -4.76 3.28 11.25
C ILE A 68 -6.27 3.40 11.08
N ILE A 69 -6.87 2.72 10.10
CA ILE A 69 -8.32 2.75 9.90
C ILE A 69 -9.04 2.30 11.18
N LYS A 70 -8.58 1.21 11.79
CA LYS A 70 -9.17 0.67 13.03
C LYS A 70 -9.00 1.62 14.21
N LYS A 71 -7.80 2.20 14.40
CA LYS A 71 -7.55 3.18 15.48
C LYS A 71 -8.29 4.49 15.29
N ARG A 72 -8.57 4.88 14.04
CA ARG A 72 -9.21 6.14 13.67
C ARG A 72 -10.63 5.94 13.15
N ILE A 73 -11.29 4.83 13.49
CA ILE A 73 -12.63 4.53 12.96
C ILE A 73 -13.65 5.64 13.24
N ILE A 74 -13.50 6.34 14.36
CA ILE A 74 -14.33 7.47 14.78
C ILE A 74 -14.33 8.61 13.74
N ILE A 75 -13.22 8.83 13.03
CA ILE A 75 -13.14 9.84 11.95
C ILE A 75 -14.09 9.50 10.82
N TYR A 76 -14.14 8.21 10.46
CA TYR A 76 -14.97 7.66 9.38
C TYR A 76 -16.42 7.36 9.83
N THR A 77 -16.57 7.30 11.15
CA THR A 77 -17.74 7.06 12.01
C THR A 77 -18.85 8.08 12.03
N SER A 78 -18.43 9.34 12.15
CA SER A 78 -19.06 10.26 13.10
C SER A 78 -20.11 11.18 12.51
N ASP A 79 -20.15 11.36 11.19
CA ASP A 79 -21.05 12.32 10.54
C ASP A 79 -22.25 11.70 9.80
N SER A 80 -22.25 10.39 9.57
CA SER A 80 -23.45 9.60 9.23
C SER A 80 -23.01 8.17 8.95
N SER A 81 -23.85 7.19 9.30
CA SER A 81 -23.63 5.79 8.94
C SER A 81 -23.72 5.52 7.43
N SER A 82 -23.81 6.54 6.58
CA SER A 82 -24.00 6.40 5.14
C SER A 82 -22.78 5.76 4.45
N LEU A 83 -23.05 4.94 3.43
CA LEU A 83 -22.04 4.32 2.57
C LEU A 83 -21.19 5.38 1.85
N ASN A 84 -21.81 6.50 1.47
CA ASN A 84 -21.16 7.59 0.75
C ASN A 84 -19.99 8.20 1.54
N VAL A 85 -20.14 8.36 2.86
CA VAL A 85 -19.07 8.88 3.72
C VAL A 85 -17.87 7.94 3.74
N ILE A 86 -18.11 6.62 3.79
CA ILE A 86 -17.05 5.60 3.72
C ILE A 86 -16.29 5.71 2.40
N ILE A 87 -17.04 5.81 1.29
CA ILE A 87 -16.46 5.89 -0.06
C ILE A 87 -15.58 7.14 -0.16
N VAL A 88 -16.08 8.30 0.26
CA VAL A 88 -15.31 9.56 0.20
C VAL A 88 -14.05 9.47 1.05
N HIS A 89 -14.13 8.97 2.29
CA HIS A 89 -12.94 8.81 3.12
C HIS A 89 -11.96 7.78 2.57
N GLY A 90 -12.45 6.70 1.95
CA GLY A 90 -11.60 5.71 1.29
C GLY A 90 -10.90 6.26 0.05
N ILE A 91 -11.59 7.07 -0.76
CA ILE A 91 -10.99 7.79 -1.88
C ILE A 91 -9.89 8.73 -1.36
N LEU A 92 -10.17 9.54 -0.35
CA LEU A 92 -9.20 10.50 0.20
C LEU A 92 -7.98 9.80 0.78
N LEU A 93 -8.17 8.73 1.55
CA LEU A 93 -7.07 7.95 2.10
C LEU A 93 -6.22 7.35 0.98
N GLY A 94 -6.85 6.73 -0.04
CA GLY A 94 -6.17 6.16 -1.19
C GLY A 94 -5.40 7.21 -2.01
N CYS A 95 -6.00 8.37 -2.27
CA CYS A 95 -5.32 9.51 -2.88
C CYS A 95 -4.12 9.97 -2.05
N GLY A 96 -4.22 9.92 -0.72
CA GLY A 96 -3.12 10.23 0.17
C GLY A 96 -1.92 9.31 0.00
N PHE A 97 -2.12 8.00 -0.07
CA PHE A 97 -1.06 7.04 -0.40
C PHE A 97 -0.45 7.35 -1.77
N TRP A 98 -1.30 7.51 -2.77
CA TRP A 98 -0.87 7.79 -4.14
C TRP A 98 -0.06 9.09 -4.27
N LEU A 99 -0.44 10.16 -3.56
CA LEU A 99 0.31 11.43 -3.59
C LEU A 99 1.75 11.26 -3.06
N PHE A 100 1.94 10.39 -2.07
CA PHE A 100 3.27 10.08 -1.56
C PHE A 100 4.09 9.27 -2.57
N GLU A 101 3.50 8.27 -3.21
CA GLU A 101 4.17 7.52 -4.27
C GLU A 101 4.50 8.38 -5.50
N LEU A 102 3.58 9.26 -5.90
CA LEU A 102 3.80 10.25 -6.95
C LEU A 102 5.01 11.13 -6.61
N PHE A 103 5.07 11.62 -5.37
CA PHE A 103 6.20 12.43 -4.90
C PHE A 103 7.52 11.65 -5.03
N LEU A 104 7.59 10.39 -4.56
CA LEU A 104 8.80 9.57 -4.68
C LEU A 104 9.18 9.28 -6.14
N THR A 105 8.19 9.02 -6.98
CA THR A 105 8.39 8.69 -8.40
C THR A 105 8.93 9.89 -9.17
N TYR A 106 8.42 11.10 -8.87
CA TYR A 106 8.89 12.34 -9.48
C TYR A 106 10.39 12.60 -9.27
N PHE A 107 10.96 12.21 -8.11
CA PHE A 107 12.40 12.35 -7.87
C PHE A 107 13.24 11.23 -8.49
N LYS A 108 12.63 10.10 -8.84
CA LYS A 108 13.35 8.92 -9.37
C LYS A 108 13.45 8.88 -10.88
N THR A 109 12.45 9.39 -11.60
CA THR A 109 12.32 9.12 -13.04
C THR A 109 12.13 10.40 -13.85
N PRO A 110 13.00 10.70 -14.84
CA PRO A 110 12.93 11.96 -15.60
C PRO A 110 11.92 11.97 -16.77
N SER A 111 11.35 10.83 -17.18
CA SER A 111 10.43 10.71 -18.33
C SER A 111 8.95 10.65 -17.88
N LEU A 112 8.15 11.65 -18.24
CA LEU A 112 6.72 11.76 -17.86
C LEU A 112 5.82 10.68 -18.47
N ASP A 113 6.10 10.18 -19.67
CA ASP A 113 5.16 9.34 -20.42
C ASP A 113 5.03 7.92 -19.85
N GLU A 114 6.13 7.32 -19.37
CA GLU A 114 6.15 5.99 -18.72
C GLU A 114 5.56 6.02 -17.29
N ILE A 115 5.47 7.21 -16.71
CA ILE A 115 5.01 7.45 -15.33
C ILE A 115 3.47 7.52 -15.26
N THR A 116 2.79 8.00 -16.31
CA THR A 116 1.35 8.29 -16.22
C THR A 116 0.47 7.05 -16.08
N SER A 117 0.73 5.99 -16.86
CA SER A 117 -0.06 4.75 -16.82
C SER A 117 0.16 3.97 -15.53
N SER A 118 1.41 3.91 -15.06
CA SER A 118 1.80 3.22 -13.84
C SER A 118 1.22 3.88 -12.60
N LEU A 119 1.29 5.21 -12.51
CA LEU A 119 0.68 5.98 -11.42
C LEU A 119 -0.84 5.89 -11.39
N PHE A 120 -1.51 5.79 -12.53
CA PHE A 120 -2.96 5.67 -12.55
C PHE A 120 -3.42 4.32 -11.97
N ILE A 121 -2.69 3.25 -12.28
CA ILE A 121 -2.97 1.92 -11.72
C ILE A 121 -2.72 1.92 -10.21
N THR A 122 -1.62 2.51 -9.71
CA THR A 122 -1.37 2.60 -8.26
C THR A 122 -2.45 3.40 -7.54
N LEU A 123 -2.93 4.51 -8.12
CA LEU A 123 -4.06 5.28 -7.60
C LEU A 123 -5.30 4.39 -7.40
N ILE A 124 -5.67 3.63 -8.42
CA ILE A 124 -6.84 2.74 -8.37
C ILE A 124 -6.66 1.69 -7.28
N ILE A 125 -5.49 1.06 -7.19
CA ILE A 125 -5.20 0.05 -6.19
C ILE A 125 -5.39 0.63 -4.79
N HIS A 126 -4.79 1.78 -4.49
CA HIS A 126 -4.89 2.43 -3.18
C HIS A 126 -6.31 2.84 -2.82
N ILE A 127 -7.08 3.38 -3.77
CA ILE A 127 -8.48 3.76 -3.55
C ILE A 127 -9.32 2.51 -3.25
N ILE A 128 -9.23 1.47 -4.07
CA ILE A 128 -10.04 0.25 -3.91
C ILE A 128 -9.73 -0.40 -2.56
N SER A 129 -8.45 -0.60 -2.25
CA SER A 129 -8.02 -1.24 -1.00
C SER A 129 -8.40 -0.41 0.23
N SER A 130 -8.32 0.93 0.16
CA SER A 130 -8.78 1.82 1.24
C SER A 130 -10.28 1.72 1.47
N ILE A 131 -11.10 1.84 0.41
CA ILE A 131 -12.57 1.72 0.49
C ILE A 131 -12.95 0.34 1.04
N PHE A 132 -12.31 -0.71 0.55
CA PHE A 132 -12.58 -2.09 0.94
C PHE A 132 -12.33 -2.28 2.44
N LEU A 133 -11.12 -1.97 2.94
CA LEU A 133 -10.81 -2.08 4.37
C LEU A 133 -11.75 -1.24 5.24
N LEU A 134 -12.02 0.02 4.86
CA LEU A 134 -12.95 0.89 5.57
C LEU A 134 -14.36 0.30 5.64
N HIS A 135 -14.86 -0.27 4.55
CA HIS A 135 -16.18 -0.89 4.50
C HIS A 135 -16.29 -2.08 5.45
N PHE A 136 -15.31 -2.99 5.45
CA PHE A 136 -15.35 -4.20 6.26
C PHE A 136 -15.17 -3.93 7.75
N ILE A 137 -14.20 -3.08 8.12
CA ILE A 137 -13.96 -2.73 9.52
C ILE A 137 -15.21 -2.05 10.11
N LYS A 138 -15.91 -1.21 9.32
CA LYS A 138 -17.17 -0.61 9.77
C LYS A 138 -18.31 -1.62 9.90
N LYS A 139 -18.44 -2.56 8.96
CA LYS A 139 -19.57 -3.51 8.93
C LYS A 139 -19.51 -4.57 10.04
N GLN A 140 -18.39 -4.68 10.76
CA GLN A 140 -18.18 -5.66 11.84
C GLN A 140 -18.63 -7.07 11.41
N THR A 141 -18.06 -7.57 10.32
CA THR A 141 -18.40 -8.88 9.80
C THR A 141 -18.00 -10.00 10.76
N THR A 142 -18.65 -11.16 10.66
CA THR A 142 -18.25 -12.39 11.37
C THR A 142 -16.91 -12.96 10.86
N ILE A 143 -16.49 -12.54 9.68
CA ILE A 143 -15.21 -12.91 9.08
C ILE A 143 -14.08 -12.18 9.83
N PRO A 144 -12.99 -12.87 10.20
CA PRO A 144 -11.84 -12.24 10.84
C PRO A 144 -11.22 -11.13 9.99
N ASP A 145 -10.90 -9.99 10.63
CA ASP A 145 -10.30 -8.82 9.99
C ASP A 145 -9.06 -9.16 9.13
N PHE A 146 -8.26 -10.15 9.55
CA PHE A 146 -7.04 -10.56 8.84
C PHE A 146 -7.31 -11.06 7.42
N VAL A 147 -8.50 -11.64 7.15
CA VAL A 147 -8.85 -12.16 5.82
C VAL A 147 -8.97 -11.02 4.82
N PHE A 148 -9.54 -9.88 5.24
CA PHE A 148 -9.66 -8.71 4.39
C PHE A 148 -8.32 -8.04 4.13
N VAL A 149 -7.45 -7.98 5.15
CA VAL A 149 -6.07 -7.51 5.00
C VAL A 149 -5.31 -8.39 4.02
N LEU A 150 -5.42 -9.71 4.13
CA LEU A 150 -4.77 -10.64 3.20
C LEU A 150 -5.27 -10.46 1.76
N LEU A 151 -6.57 -10.23 1.58
CA LEU A 151 -7.13 -9.98 0.26
C LEU A 151 -6.63 -8.65 -0.33
N THR A 152 -6.55 -7.57 0.46
CA THR A 152 -5.97 -6.32 -0.03
C THR A 152 -4.48 -6.46 -0.34
N VAL A 153 -3.72 -7.23 0.44
CA VAL A 153 -2.32 -7.56 0.14
C VAL A 153 -2.21 -8.29 -1.18
N LEU A 154 -3.09 -9.26 -1.45
CA LEU A 154 -3.09 -10.00 -2.72
C LEU A 154 -3.38 -9.08 -3.90
N ILE A 155 -4.41 -8.23 -3.81
CA ILE A 155 -4.76 -7.25 -4.85
C ILE A 155 -3.57 -6.32 -5.12
N HIS A 156 -2.96 -5.80 -4.06
CA HIS A 156 -1.83 -4.89 -4.16
C HIS A 156 -0.60 -5.59 -4.76
N THR A 157 -0.28 -6.81 -4.33
CA THR A 157 0.84 -7.60 -4.87
C THR A 157 0.66 -7.91 -6.36
N ILE A 158 -0.55 -8.31 -6.77
CA ILE A 158 -0.88 -8.54 -8.19
C ILE A 158 -0.74 -7.24 -8.97
N GLY A 159 -1.25 -6.13 -8.44
CA GLY A 159 -1.12 -4.82 -9.06
C GLY A 159 0.34 -4.39 -9.26
N ASN A 160 1.19 -4.58 -8.25
CA ASN A 160 2.62 -4.32 -8.34
C ASN A 160 3.32 -5.23 -9.35
N GLY A 161 2.93 -6.50 -9.41
CA GLY A 161 3.42 -7.44 -10.43
C GLY A 161 3.04 -7.01 -11.84
N VAL A 162 1.78 -6.64 -12.07
CA VAL A 162 1.31 -6.10 -13.36
C VAL A 162 2.15 -4.89 -13.76
N LEU A 163 2.33 -3.92 -12.86
CA LEU A 163 3.16 -2.74 -13.11
C LEU A 163 4.60 -3.11 -13.49
N TYR A 164 5.21 -4.06 -12.80
CA TYR A 164 6.56 -4.52 -13.10
C TYR A 164 6.68 -5.15 -14.50
N PHE A 165 5.68 -5.91 -14.95
CA PHE A 165 5.70 -6.54 -16.29
C PHE A 165 5.36 -5.60 -17.44
N PHE A 166 4.73 -4.45 -17.19
CA PHE A 166 4.38 -3.46 -18.22
C PHE A 166 5.37 -2.28 -18.31
N VAL A 167 6.30 -2.15 -17.36
CA VAL A 167 7.31 -1.07 -17.29
C VAL A 167 8.72 -1.56 -17.69
N ILE A 168 8.95 -2.88 -17.78
CA ILE A 168 10.16 -3.49 -18.37
C ILE A 168 9.88 -3.83 -19.83
#